data_AF-A0A429YMY4-F1
#
_entry.id   AF-A0A429YMY4-F1
#
_cell.length_a   1.000
_cell.length_b   1.000
_cell.length_c   1.000
_cell.angle_alpha   90.00
_cell.angle_beta   90.00
_cell.angle_gamma   90.00
#
_symmetry.space_group_name_H-M   'P 1'
#
loop_
_entity.id
_entity.type
_entity.pdbx_description
1 polymer ?
#
loop_
_entity_poly.entity_id
_entity_poly.type
_entity_poly.pdbx_seq_one_letter_code
_entity_poly.pdbx_strand_id
1 'polypeptide(L)'
;MPPGRGLCDCAVRRNRRGIRMQGGLGFRGIRRRQGEACAMRHLLPFGGLGLRAILRLARDRKGVSAVEFALIAPVFLVILAGVIDVGQMMQIRSELNTAVSAGANRILLNGGGLSAGTAEAIASDVAFISAADTPGVTAKVTINNAFTVSMTGRAASASGKTSVADQCFCPNPQGTAVDWSVAVSCGAACPASDEFAAKYLEISVSRPYDAMFGGYGFLGNSIAVKTTVSTP
;
A
#
# COMPACT_ATOMS: atom_id res chain seq x y z
N MET A 1 -2.38 -63.18 20.81
CA MET A 1 -3.22 -63.09 22.02
C MET A 1 -3.37 -61.61 22.38
N PRO A 2 -4.49 -61.17 22.98
CA PRO A 2 -5.69 -60.66 22.28
C PRO A 2 -5.88 -59.12 22.51
N PRO A 3 -7.01 -58.52 22.05
CA PRO A 3 -7.16 -57.09 21.76
C PRO A 3 -7.81 -56.29 22.91
N GLY A 4 -7.77 -54.95 22.83
CA GLY A 4 -8.49 -54.07 23.76
C GLY A 4 -8.73 -52.68 23.18
N ARG A 5 -9.85 -52.50 22.45
CA ARG A 5 -11.06 -51.79 22.91
C ARG A 5 -10.94 -50.27 22.86
N GLY A 6 -11.67 -49.70 21.91
CA GLY A 6 -12.07 -48.30 21.96
C GLY A 6 -12.96 -48.01 23.16
N LEU A 7 -12.85 -46.79 23.67
CA LEU A 7 -13.92 -46.14 24.41
C LEU A 7 -14.20 -44.81 23.74
N CYS A 8 -15.38 -44.77 23.12
CA CYS A 8 -16.09 -43.57 22.77
C CYS A 8 -16.32 -42.78 24.06
N ASP A 9 -15.70 -41.61 24.16
CA ASP A 9 -16.01 -40.68 25.23
C ASP A 9 -17.34 -39.98 24.87
N CYS A 10 -18.42 -40.52 25.43
CA CYS A 10 -19.74 -39.93 25.39
C CYS A 10 -19.76 -38.70 26.30
N ALA A 11 -19.30 -37.56 25.78
CA ALA A 11 -19.53 -36.29 26.42
C ALA A 11 -21.04 -35.97 26.37
N VAL A 12 -21.71 -36.30 27.47
CA VAL A 12 -23.11 -36.00 27.78
C VAL A 12 -23.34 -34.49 27.63
N ARG A 13 -23.93 -34.08 26.50
CA ARG A 13 -24.46 -32.72 26.33
C ARG A 13 -25.68 -32.58 27.25
N ARG A 14 -25.45 -32.08 28.47
CA ARG A 14 -26.51 -31.65 29.40
C ARG A 14 -27.27 -30.48 28.78
N ASN A 15 -28.38 -30.79 28.11
CA ASN A 15 -29.33 -29.80 27.66
C ASN A 15 -30.15 -29.30 28.86
N ARG A 16 -29.68 -28.24 29.53
CA ARG A 16 -30.53 -27.46 30.45
C ARG A 16 -31.15 -26.30 29.68
N ARG A 17 -32.24 -26.60 28.97
CA ARG A 17 -33.29 -25.60 28.70
C ARG A 17 -34.25 -25.62 29.87
N GLY A 18 -34.51 -24.44 30.44
CA GLY A 18 -35.67 -24.24 31.28
C GLY A 18 -35.55 -23.06 32.23
N ILE A 19 -35.94 -21.87 31.76
CA ILE A 19 -36.79 -21.00 32.55
C ILE A 19 -37.90 -20.50 31.61
N ARG A 20 -39.05 -21.17 31.64
CA ARG A 20 -40.34 -20.52 31.41
C ARG A 20 -41.33 -21.07 32.42
N MET A 21 -42.06 -20.13 33.00
CA MET A 21 -42.82 -20.24 34.24
C MET A 21 -43.89 -21.33 34.24
N GLN A 22 -44.07 -21.89 35.44
CA GLN A 22 -45.16 -22.78 35.81
C GLN A 22 -46.51 -22.07 35.78
N GLY A 23 -47.52 -22.79 35.30
CA GLY A 23 -48.92 -22.62 35.66
C GLY A 23 -49.66 -23.91 35.31
N GLY A 24 -50.31 -24.53 36.30
CA GLY A 24 -51.36 -25.53 36.06
C GLY A 24 -51.01 -27.00 36.36
N LEU A 25 -51.25 -27.39 37.61
CA LEU A 25 -51.96 -28.60 38.07
C LEU A 25 -52.21 -29.73 37.05
N GLY A 26 -51.88 -30.98 37.43
CA GLY A 26 -52.71 -32.14 37.05
C GLY A 26 -52.00 -33.44 36.66
N PHE A 27 -51.95 -34.37 37.62
CA PHE A 27 -52.16 -35.82 37.50
C PHE A 27 -51.41 -36.71 36.48
N ARG A 28 -50.63 -37.63 37.08
CA ARG A 28 -50.41 -39.07 36.79
C ARG A 28 -50.85 -39.64 35.43
N GLY A 29 -49.87 -40.23 34.74
CA GLY A 29 -50.08 -41.30 33.76
C GLY A 29 -48.84 -42.17 33.61
N ILE A 30 -48.84 -43.35 34.24
CA ILE A 30 -47.89 -44.43 34.00
C ILE A 30 -48.21 -45.04 32.65
N ARG A 31 -47.27 -45.07 31.68
CA ARG A 31 -47.33 -46.02 30.57
C ARG A 31 -45.94 -46.48 30.13
N ARG A 32 -45.95 -47.75 29.71
CA ARG A 32 -44.88 -48.74 29.72
C ARG A 32 -43.82 -48.53 28.63
N ARG A 33 -42.65 -49.11 28.89
CA ARG A 33 -41.65 -49.51 27.91
C ARG A 33 -42.28 -50.31 26.76
N GLN A 34 -41.99 -49.89 25.54
CA GLN A 34 -41.70 -50.73 24.38
C GLN A 34 -40.48 -50.05 23.75
N GLY A 35 -39.31 -50.67 23.56
CA GLY A 35 -39.10 -52.03 23.11
C GLY A 35 -39.11 -52.00 21.58
N GLU A 36 -37.90 -51.96 21.00
CA GLU A 36 -37.60 -52.25 19.59
C GLU A 36 -37.94 -51.12 18.59
N ALA A 37 -37.07 -50.67 17.68
CA ALA A 37 -35.91 -51.29 17.07
C ALA A 37 -34.78 -50.27 16.84
N CYS A 38 -33.55 -50.77 16.92
CA CYS A 38 -32.35 -50.11 16.41
C CYS A 38 -32.42 -50.09 14.88
N ALA A 39 -33.11 -49.10 14.31
CA ALA A 39 -33.00 -48.82 12.89
C ALA A 39 -31.68 -48.10 12.65
N MET A 40 -30.68 -48.90 12.29
CA MET A 40 -29.39 -48.52 11.74
C MET A 40 -29.62 -47.50 10.61
N ARG A 41 -29.51 -46.21 10.95
CA ARG A 41 -29.63 -45.12 9.99
C ARG A 41 -28.35 -45.09 9.18
N HIS A 42 -28.37 -45.94 8.15
CA HIS A 42 -27.40 -46.04 7.09
C HIS A 42 -27.01 -44.63 6.62
N LEU A 43 -25.71 -44.41 6.50
CA LEU A 43 -25.12 -43.20 5.94
C LEU A 43 -25.88 -42.82 4.66
N LEU A 44 -26.49 -41.64 4.67
CA LEU A 44 -26.91 -40.99 3.44
C LEU A 44 -25.63 -40.67 2.66
N PRO A 45 -25.49 -41.15 1.41
CA PRO A 45 -24.39 -40.72 0.58
C PRO A 45 -24.58 -39.23 0.27
N PHE A 46 -23.53 -38.44 0.47
CA PHE A 46 -23.39 -37.04 0.05
C PHE A 46 -23.39 -36.87 -1.50
N GLY A 47 -24.07 -37.74 -2.24
CA GLY A 47 -23.88 -37.93 -3.69
C GLY A 47 -25.11 -37.61 -4.55
N GLY A 48 -26.03 -36.75 -4.12
CA GLY A 48 -27.27 -36.49 -4.87
C GLY A 48 -27.79 -35.06 -4.93
N LEU A 49 -27.18 -34.11 -4.21
CA LEU A 49 -27.69 -32.73 -4.17
C LEU A 49 -27.33 -31.90 -5.42
N GLY A 50 -26.28 -32.25 -6.15
CA GLY A 50 -25.85 -31.51 -7.34
C GLY A 50 -26.89 -31.55 -8.47
N LEU A 51 -27.35 -32.74 -8.85
CA LEU A 51 -28.18 -32.91 -10.06
C LEU A 51 -29.59 -32.31 -9.88
N ARG A 52 -30.19 -32.45 -8.69
CA ARG A 52 -31.51 -31.86 -8.40
C ARG A 52 -31.47 -30.34 -8.20
N ALA A 53 -30.36 -29.79 -7.70
CA ALA A 53 -30.16 -28.35 -7.63
C ALA A 53 -29.93 -27.75 -9.03
N ILE A 54 -29.16 -28.42 -9.89
CA ILE A 54 -28.93 -28.02 -11.29
C ILE A 54 -30.23 -28.08 -12.11
N LEU A 55 -31.04 -29.13 -11.95
CA LEU A 55 -32.35 -29.25 -12.63
C LEU A 55 -33.39 -28.24 -12.12
N ARG A 56 -33.29 -27.78 -10.87
CA ARG A 56 -34.13 -26.69 -10.34
C ARG A 56 -33.69 -25.33 -10.86
N LEU A 57 -32.38 -25.11 -11.01
CA LEU A 57 -31.81 -23.89 -11.60
C LEU A 57 -32.16 -23.77 -13.10
N ALA A 58 -32.16 -24.89 -13.82
CA ALA A 58 -32.54 -24.95 -15.24
C ALA A 58 -34.05 -24.68 -15.50
N ARG A 59 -34.90 -24.82 -14.47
CA ARG A 59 -36.35 -24.59 -14.57
C ARG A 59 -36.75 -23.18 -14.09
N ASP A 60 -35.80 -22.42 -13.57
CA ASP A 60 -36.04 -21.09 -13.02
C ASP A 60 -35.74 -20.01 -14.07
N ARG A 61 -36.80 -19.41 -14.64
CA ARG A 61 -36.66 -18.32 -15.63
C ARG A 61 -36.10 -17.03 -15.03
N LYS A 62 -35.98 -16.95 -13.70
CA LYS A 62 -35.27 -15.88 -12.99
C LYS A 62 -33.75 -15.97 -13.16
N GLY A 63 -33.21 -17.09 -13.66
CA GLY A 63 -31.78 -17.29 -13.91
C GLY A 63 -31.25 -16.60 -15.17
N VAL A 64 -32.10 -16.15 -16.10
CA VAL A 64 -31.66 -15.52 -17.36
C VAL A 64 -30.86 -14.24 -17.09
N SER A 65 -31.32 -13.39 -16.17
CA SER A 65 -30.59 -12.19 -15.75
C SER A 65 -29.27 -12.49 -15.04
N ALA A 66 -29.14 -13.66 -14.38
CA ALA A 66 -27.88 -14.07 -13.77
C ALA A 66 -26.84 -14.45 -14.82
N VAL A 67 -27.27 -15.02 -15.96
CA VAL A 67 -26.39 -15.36 -17.09
C VAL A 67 -25.92 -14.09 -17.81
N GLU A 68 -26.80 -13.10 -18.00
CA GLU A 68 -26.44 -11.79 -18.58
C GLU A 68 -25.40 -11.07 -17.72
N PHE A 69 -25.60 -11.02 -16.40
CA PHE A 69 -24.63 -10.43 -15.47
C PHE A 69 -23.30 -11.21 -15.47
N ALA A 70 -23.33 -12.54 -15.55
CA ALA A 70 -22.12 -13.35 -15.59
C ALA A 70 -21.24 -13.05 -16.82
N LEU A 71 -21.83 -12.63 -17.95
CA LEU A 71 -21.09 -12.22 -19.14
C LEU A 71 -20.50 -10.81 -19.03
N ILE A 72 -21.19 -9.88 -18.36
CA ILE A 72 -20.76 -8.48 -18.23
C ILE A 72 -19.78 -8.30 -17.07
N ALA A 73 -19.98 -9.04 -15.98
CA ALA A 73 -19.16 -8.99 -14.76
C ALA A 73 -17.64 -9.07 -15.02
N PRO A 74 -17.08 -9.99 -15.83
CA PRO A 74 -15.64 -10.06 -16.06
C PRO A 74 -15.08 -8.78 -16.69
N VAL A 75 -15.78 -8.18 -17.65
CA VAL A 75 -15.34 -6.92 -18.27
C VAL A 75 -15.40 -5.78 -17.26
N PHE A 76 -16.48 -5.71 -16.49
CA PHE A 76 -16.63 -4.72 -15.43
C PHE A 76 -15.53 -4.82 -14.35
N LEU A 77 -15.19 -6.04 -13.93
CA LEU A 77 -14.13 -6.28 -12.94
C LEU A 77 -12.75 -5.86 -13.45
N VAL A 78 -12.43 -6.08 -14.73
CA VAL A 78 -11.16 -5.61 -15.33
C VAL A 78 -11.09 -4.08 -15.32
N ILE A 79 -12.16 -3.40 -15.73
CA ILE A 79 -12.21 -1.93 -15.70
C ILE A 79 -12.08 -1.41 -14.27
N LEU A 80 -12.80 -2.00 -13.32
CA LEU A 80 -12.75 -1.61 -11.91
C LEU A 80 -11.35 -1.80 -11.31
N ALA A 81 -10.70 -2.92 -11.61
CA ALA A 81 -9.33 -3.16 -11.18
C ALA A 81 -8.36 -2.13 -11.76
N GLY A 82 -8.52 -1.72 -13.03
CA GLY A 82 -7.71 -0.66 -13.63
C GLY A 82 -7.90 0.70 -12.94
N VAL A 83 -9.14 1.05 -12.58
CA VAL A 83 -9.43 2.27 -11.83
C VAL A 83 -8.79 2.25 -10.43
N ILE A 84 -8.83 1.10 -9.74
CA ILE A 84 -8.21 0.93 -8.42
C ILE A 84 -6.69 1.10 -8.50
N ASP A 85 -6.05 0.56 -9.54
CA ASP A 85 -4.60 0.65 -9.76
C ASP A 85 -4.15 2.11 -9.99
N VAL A 86 -4.85 2.85 -10.86
CA VAL A 86 -4.59 4.28 -11.08
C VAL A 86 -4.86 5.09 -9.81
N GLY A 87 -5.93 4.77 -9.08
CA GLY A 87 -6.27 5.41 -7.82
C GLY A 87 -5.15 5.27 -6.79
N GLN A 88 -4.58 4.08 -6.63
CA GLN A 88 -3.45 3.84 -5.73
C GLN A 88 -2.20 4.61 -6.15
N MET A 89 -1.87 4.62 -7.45
CA MET A 89 -0.74 5.38 -7.97
C MET A 89 -0.87 6.89 -7.69
N MET A 90 -2.08 7.45 -7.87
CA MET A 90 -2.37 8.86 -7.59
C MET A 90 -2.25 9.19 -6.09
N GLN A 91 -2.69 8.27 -5.21
CA GLN A 91 -2.54 8.45 -3.76
C GLN A 91 -1.06 8.49 -3.36
N ILE A 92 -0.26 7.53 -3.84
CA ILE A 92 1.19 7.50 -3.57
C ILE A 92 1.85 8.79 -4.05
N ARG A 93 1.52 9.26 -5.25
CA ARG A 93 2.10 10.49 -5.78
C ARG A 93 1.74 11.72 -4.95
N SER A 94 0.52 11.78 -4.40
CA SER A 94 0.09 12.86 -3.51
C SER A 94 0.83 12.85 -2.17
N GLU A 95 1.07 11.66 -1.60
CA GLU A 95 1.91 11.49 -0.40
C GLU A 95 3.34 11.97 -0.66
N LEU A 96 3.94 11.53 -1.77
CA LEU A 96 5.29 11.93 -2.16
C LEU A 96 5.42 13.43 -2.39
N ASN A 97 4.45 14.05 -3.07
CA ASN A 97 4.41 15.50 -3.28
C ASN A 97 4.36 16.27 -1.95
N THR A 98 3.60 15.77 -0.97
CA THR A 98 3.51 16.38 0.36
C THR A 98 4.85 16.28 1.10
N ALA A 99 5.50 15.13 1.05
CA ALA A 99 6.81 14.92 1.67
C ALA A 99 7.91 15.80 1.04
N VAL A 100 7.91 15.89 -0.30
CA VAL A 100 8.82 16.77 -1.05
C VAL A 100 8.57 18.25 -0.71
N SER A 101 7.30 18.67 -0.61
CA SER A 101 6.95 20.04 -0.25
C SER A 101 7.40 20.40 1.18
N ALA A 102 7.29 19.46 2.12
CA ALA A 102 7.80 19.63 3.48
C ALA A 102 9.33 19.78 3.50
N GLY A 103 10.04 18.94 2.73
CA GLY A 103 11.49 19.07 2.56
C GLY A 103 11.91 20.40 1.90
N ALA A 104 11.16 20.85 0.90
CA ALA A 104 11.41 22.13 0.23
C ALA A 104 11.25 23.31 1.21
N ASN A 105 10.19 23.32 2.01
CA ASN A 105 10.01 24.33 3.05
C ASN A 105 11.16 24.32 4.07
N ARG A 106 11.65 23.13 4.44
CA ARG A 106 12.80 23.00 5.33
C ARG A 106 14.06 23.63 4.77
N ILE A 107 14.31 23.48 3.45
CA ILE A 107 15.43 24.15 2.76
C ILE A 107 15.24 25.66 2.80
N LEU A 108 14.04 26.19 2.55
CA LEU A 108 13.83 27.64 2.56
C LEU A 108 14.11 28.25 3.95
N LEU A 109 13.79 27.53 5.02
CA LEU A 109 13.99 28.01 6.39
C LEU A 109 15.45 27.93 6.87
N ASN A 110 16.18 26.86 6.50
CA ASN A 110 17.55 26.62 6.99
C ASN A 110 18.62 26.87 5.92
N GLY A 111 18.21 27.21 4.71
CA GLY A 111 19.08 27.26 3.54
C GLY A 111 20.10 28.39 3.59
N GLY A 112 19.81 29.48 4.30
CA GLY A 112 20.77 30.59 4.48
C GLY A 112 22.07 30.19 5.20
N GLY A 113 22.07 29.05 5.91
CA GLY A 113 23.25 28.49 6.57
C GLY A 113 24.01 27.45 5.73
N LEU A 114 23.65 27.23 4.46
CA LEU A 114 24.32 26.23 3.62
C LEU A 114 25.75 26.61 3.31
N SER A 115 26.68 25.76 3.74
CA SER A 115 28.10 25.86 3.48
C SER A 115 28.73 24.46 3.39
N ALA A 116 29.99 24.36 2.99
CA ALA A 116 30.67 23.06 2.98
C ALA A 116 30.71 22.35 4.34
N GLY A 117 30.65 23.08 5.45
CA GLY A 117 30.63 22.51 6.81
C GLY A 117 29.25 22.05 7.27
N THR A 118 28.18 22.59 6.70
CA THR A 118 26.78 22.35 7.12
C THR A 118 25.96 21.55 6.11
N ALA A 119 26.48 21.38 4.89
CA ALA A 119 25.83 20.69 3.78
C ALA A 119 25.29 19.31 4.15
N GLU A 120 26.08 18.48 4.83
CA GLU A 120 25.67 17.13 5.23
C GLU A 120 24.56 17.15 6.28
N ALA A 121 24.66 18.02 7.29
CA ALA A 121 23.66 18.15 8.34
C ALA A 121 22.32 18.64 7.76
N ILE A 122 22.34 19.64 6.88
CA ILE A 122 21.13 20.19 6.25
C ILE A 122 20.53 19.17 5.28
N ALA A 123 21.35 18.54 4.43
CA ALA A 123 20.85 17.54 3.48
C ALA A 123 20.29 16.29 4.17
N SER A 124 20.90 15.84 5.27
CA SER A 124 20.38 14.70 6.05
C SER A 124 19.08 15.03 6.79
N ASP A 125 18.95 16.22 7.36
CA ASP A 125 17.71 16.70 7.99
C ASP A 125 16.56 16.83 6.97
N VAL A 126 16.83 17.41 5.79
CA VAL A 126 15.84 17.48 4.70
C VAL A 126 15.50 16.09 4.17
N ALA A 127 16.49 15.21 4.02
CA ALA A 127 16.25 13.83 3.57
C ALA A 127 15.44 13.03 4.60
N PHE A 128 15.63 13.28 5.89
CA PHE A 128 14.83 12.67 6.96
C PHE A 128 13.37 13.13 6.93
N ILE A 129 13.12 14.43 6.73
CA ILE A 129 11.76 14.98 6.64
C ILE A 129 11.05 14.52 5.36
N SER A 130 11.79 14.40 4.25
CA SER A 130 11.24 13.99 2.95
C SER A 130 11.14 12.47 2.77
N ALA A 131 11.89 11.69 3.55
CA ALA A 131 11.65 10.26 3.74
C ALA A 131 10.41 10.10 4.61
N ALA A 132 9.22 10.19 3.99
CA ALA A 132 7.98 9.81 4.65
C ALA A 132 8.19 8.50 5.42
N ASP A 133 7.64 8.35 6.63
CA ASP A 133 7.80 7.16 7.52
C ASP A 133 7.12 5.89 6.94
N THR A 134 6.91 5.86 5.63
CA THR A 134 6.36 4.77 4.86
C THR A 134 7.47 3.81 4.41
N PRO A 135 7.34 2.50 4.67
CA PRO A 135 8.30 1.51 4.22
C PRO A 135 8.49 1.54 2.70
N GLY A 136 9.75 1.44 2.26
CA GLY A 136 10.11 1.40 0.84
C GLY A 136 10.29 2.76 0.17
N VAL A 137 10.06 3.87 0.88
CA VAL A 137 10.41 5.19 0.36
C VAL A 137 11.91 5.46 0.48
N THR A 138 12.49 5.95 -0.60
CA THR A 138 13.87 6.44 -0.66
C THR A 138 13.83 7.93 -0.99
N ALA A 139 14.37 8.77 -0.10
CA ALA A 139 14.58 10.19 -0.35
C ALA A 139 16.05 10.44 -0.71
N LYS A 140 16.31 11.30 -1.68
CA LYS A 140 17.64 11.72 -2.09
C LYS A 140 17.68 13.23 -2.18
N VAL A 141 18.62 13.85 -1.48
CA VAL A 141 18.87 15.29 -1.55
C VAL A 141 20.23 15.47 -2.19
N THR A 142 20.29 16.22 -3.29
CA THR A 142 21.53 16.48 -4.04
C THR A 142 21.79 17.96 -4.12
N ILE A 143 22.98 18.39 -3.73
CA ILE A 143 23.44 19.78 -3.78
C ILE A 143 24.32 19.93 -5.02
N ASN A 144 23.93 20.84 -5.92
CA ASN A 144 24.69 21.20 -7.13
C ASN A 144 25.22 19.99 -7.93
N ASN A 145 24.45 18.89 -7.96
CA ASN A 145 24.79 17.62 -8.61
C ASN A 145 26.13 16.96 -8.19
N ALA A 146 26.68 17.32 -7.03
CA ALA A 146 27.99 16.84 -6.59
C ALA A 146 27.99 16.17 -5.22
N PHE A 147 27.19 16.67 -4.28
CA PHE A 147 27.03 16.07 -2.95
C PHE A 147 25.62 15.54 -2.79
N THR A 148 25.47 14.26 -2.48
CA THR A 148 24.17 13.60 -2.35
C THR A 148 24.05 12.90 -1.00
N VAL A 149 22.95 13.15 -0.31
CA VAL A 149 22.49 12.35 0.82
C VAL A 149 21.30 11.54 0.38
N SER A 150 21.38 10.22 0.55
CA SER A 150 20.26 9.31 0.32
C SER A 150 19.79 8.73 1.66
N MET A 151 18.48 8.72 1.88
CA MET A 151 17.86 8.06 3.01
C MET A 151 16.95 6.93 2.52
N THR A 152 17.15 5.74 3.08
CA THR A 152 16.29 4.57 2.85
C THR A 152 15.84 4.05 4.20
N GLY A 153 14.54 4.19 4.49
CA GLY A 153 14.05 4.05 5.86
C GLY A 153 14.73 5.06 6.78
N ARG A 154 15.39 4.60 7.84
CA ARG A 154 16.10 5.45 8.82
C ARG A 154 17.62 5.46 8.67
N ALA A 155 18.14 4.87 7.58
CA ALA A 155 19.57 4.87 7.30
C ALA A 155 19.91 5.99 6.30
N ALA A 156 20.85 6.85 6.67
CA ALA A 156 21.42 7.87 5.79
C ALA A 156 22.74 7.38 5.19
N SER A 157 22.95 7.67 3.91
CA SER A 157 24.25 7.56 3.24
C SER A 157 24.57 8.86 2.53
N ALA A 158 25.75 9.41 2.79
CA ALA A 158 26.26 10.60 2.13
C ALA A 158 27.35 10.21 1.11
N SER A 159 27.42 10.93 -0.01
CA SER A 159 28.44 10.75 -1.03
C SER A 159 28.78 12.07 -1.71
N GLY A 160 30.04 12.23 -2.15
CA GLY A 160 30.51 13.42 -2.85
C GLY A 160 31.27 14.41 -1.97
N LYS A 161 31.59 15.58 -2.54
CA LYS A 161 32.37 16.64 -1.86
C LYS A 161 31.44 17.76 -1.40
N THR A 162 31.44 18.06 -0.10
CA THR A 162 30.64 19.15 0.47
C THR A 162 31.12 20.54 0.04
N SER A 163 32.36 20.67 -0.43
CA SER A 163 32.94 21.93 -0.92
C SER A 163 32.13 22.59 -2.05
N VAL A 164 31.32 21.81 -2.78
CA VAL A 164 30.46 22.33 -3.86
C VAL A 164 29.23 23.06 -3.31
N ALA A 165 28.89 22.88 -2.03
CA ALA A 165 27.76 23.58 -1.39
C ALA A 165 28.03 25.08 -1.16
N ASP A 166 29.29 25.52 -1.16
CA ASP A 166 29.65 26.94 -1.06
C ASP A 166 29.51 27.67 -2.41
N GLN A 167 29.44 26.92 -3.51
CA GLN A 167 29.41 27.48 -4.86
C GLN A 167 27.98 27.80 -5.29
N CYS A 168 27.81 28.97 -5.89
CA CYS A 168 26.57 29.38 -6.53
C CYS A 168 26.62 29.07 -8.02
N PHE A 169 25.47 28.71 -8.56
CA PHE A 169 25.34 28.32 -9.96
C PHE A 169 24.19 29.06 -10.60
N CYS A 170 24.22 29.14 -11.92
CA CYS A 170 23.07 29.55 -12.72
C CYS A 170 22.38 28.31 -13.27
N PRO A 171 21.05 28.23 -13.22
CA PRO A 171 20.33 27.09 -13.79
C PRO A 171 20.48 27.13 -15.31
N ASN A 172 21.12 26.10 -15.87
CA ASN A 172 21.21 25.90 -17.31
C ASN A 172 20.35 24.66 -17.69
N PRO A 173 19.09 24.84 -18.11
CA PRO A 173 18.21 23.72 -18.41
C PRO A 173 18.69 22.97 -19.66
N GLN A 174 18.93 21.66 -19.50
CA GLN A 174 19.24 20.72 -20.58
C GLN A 174 18.13 19.66 -20.65
N GLY A 175 17.10 19.93 -21.46
CA GLY A 175 15.94 19.06 -21.57
C GLY A 175 15.17 18.98 -20.25
N THR A 176 15.18 17.81 -19.60
CA THR A 176 14.50 17.58 -18.30
C THR A 176 15.45 17.68 -17.09
N ALA A 177 16.73 17.96 -17.30
CA ALA A 177 17.73 18.09 -16.24
C ALA A 177 18.29 19.52 -16.21
N VAL A 178 18.84 19.93 -15.06
CA VAL A 178 19.57 21.19 -14.93
C VAL A 178 21.06 20.87 -14.86
N ASP A 179 21.85 21.51 -15.72
CA ASP A 179 23.30 21.41 -15.68
C ASP A 179 23.88 22.46 -14.72
N TRP A 180 24.80 22.02 -13.86
CA TRP A 180 25.43 22.79 -12.79
C TRP A 180 26.94 22.92 -13.03
N SER A 181 27.36 23.05 -14.29
CA SER A 181 28.75 22.86 -14.70
C SER A 181 29.68 24.06 -14.45
N VAL A 182 29.14 25.27 -14.27
CA VAL A 182 29.94 26.49 -14.09
C VAL A 182 29.51 27.27 -12.86
N ALA A 183 30.41 27.33 -11.87
CA ALA A 183 30.21 28.14 -10.67
C ALA A 183 30.41 29.63 -11.00
N VAL A 184 29.53 30.46 -10.46
CA VAL A 184 29.55 31.92 -10.59
C VAL A 184 29.49 32.56 -9.21
N SER A 185 29.79 33.85 -9.11
CA SER A 185 29.63 34.58 -7.86
C SER A 185 28.16 34.62 -7.43
N CYS A 186 27.90 34.30 -6.17
CA CYS A 186 26.55 34.38 -5.59
C CYS A 186 25.93 35.76 -5.79
N GLY A 187 24.66 35.80 -6.22
CA GLY A 187 23.95 37.05 -6.51
C GLY A 187 24.30 37.70 -7.86
N ALA A 188 25.17 37.08 -8.68
CA ALA A 188 25.34 37.52 -10.06
C ALA A 188 24.09 37.23 -10.89
N ALA A 189 23.75 38.11 -11.82
CA ALA A 189 22.69 37.86 -12.79
C ALA A 189 23.10 36.71 -13.73
N CYS A 190 22.19 35.77 -13.96
CA CYS A 190 22.44 34.66 -14.85
C CYS A 190 22.32 35.11 -16.31
N PRO A 191 23.23 34.68 -17.20
CA PRO A 191 23.24 35.17 -18.59
C PRO A 191 22.10 34.60 -19.44
N ALA A 192 21.49 33.48 -19.03
CA ALA A 192 20.44 32.78 -19.76
C ALA A 192 19.04 32.94 -19.14
N SER A 193 18.94 33.56 -17.95
CA SER A 193 17.69 33.74 -17.22
C SER A 193 17.72 35.05 -16.44
N ASP A 194 16.56 35.69 -16.24
CA ASP A 194 16.44 36.90 -15.39
C ASP A 194 16.49 36.55 -13.88
N GLU A 195 17.26 35.52 -13.54
CA GLU A 195 17.43 34.99 -12.18
C GLU A 195 18.85 35.29 -11.67
N PHE A 196 19.00 35.28 -10.35
CA PHE A 196 20.29 35.45 -9.70
C PHE A 196 20.90 34.10 -9.34
N ALA A 197 22.23 34.01 -9.42
CA ALA A 197 22.97 32.83 -9.03
C ALA A 197 22.79 32.54 -7.53
N ALA A 198 22.32 31.33 -7.23
CA ALA A 198 22.06 30.87 -5.88
C ALA A 198 22.65 29.46 -5.67
N LYS A 199 22.52 28.94 -4.45
CA LYS A 199 22.82 27.54 -4.13
C LYS A 199 21.54 26.73 -4.34
N TYR A 200 21.64 25.59 -4.99
CA TYR A 200 20.48 24.78 -5.34
C TYR A 200 20.54 23.38 -4.74
N LEU A 201 19.38 22.91 -4.31
CA LEU A 201 19.18 21.60 -3.74
C LEU A 201 18.05 20.90 -4.49
N GLU A 202 18.35 19.73 -5.04
CA GLU A 202 17.36 18.83 -5.63
C GLU A 202 16.91 17.81 -4.59
N ILE A 203 15.61 17.73 -4.33
CA ILE A 203 14.99 16.66 -3.56
C ILE A 203 14.33 15.70 -4.54
N SER A 204 14.68 14.42 -4.45
CA SER A 204 14.09 13.33 -5.21
C SER A 204 13.59 12.26 -4.26
N VAL A 205 12.29 12.02 -4.24
CA VAL A 205 11.68 10.95 -3.43
C VAL A 205 11.09 9.89 -4.34
N SER A 206 11.40 8.63 -4.10
CA SER A 206 10.95 7.50 -4.90
C SER A 206 10.39 6.37 -4.04
N ARG A 207 9.32 5.74 -4.52
CA ARG A 207 8.73 4.54 -3.91
C ARG A 207 8.58 3.44 -4.97
N PRO A 208 8.97 2.18 -4.69
CA PRO A 208 8.64 1.07 -5.56
C PRO A 208 7.12 0.87 -5.56
N TYR A 209 6.56 0.66 -6.75
CA TYR A 209 5.14 0.43 -6.94
C TYR A 209 4.97 -0.78 -7.85
N ASP A 210 4.28 -1.80 -7.35
CA ASP A 210 3.94 -2.99 -8.13
C ASP A 210 2.48 -2.91 -8.54
N ALA A 211 2.25 -2.54 -9.79
CA ALA A 211 0.91 -2.39 -10.33
C ALA A 211 0.26 -3.76 -10.52
N MET A 212 -1.05 -3.87 -10.26
CA MET A 212 -1.77 -5.14 -10.46
C MET A 212 -1.73 -5.61 -11.93
N PHE A 213 -1.60 -4.66 -12.87
CA PHE A 213 -1.41 -4.90 -14.30
C PHE A 213 0.01 -4.56 -14.78
N GLY A 214 0.97 -4.38 -13.88
CA GLY A 214 2.35 -3.96 -14.19
C GLY A 214 3.10 -4.90 -15.11
N GLY A 215 2.73 -6.19 -15.13
CA GLY A 215 3.29 -7.19 -16.06
C GLY A 215 3.05 -6.89 -17.54
N TYR A 216 2.14 -5.97 -17.88
CA TYR A 216 1.86 -5.53 -19.25
C TYR A 216 2.70 -4.32 -19.69
N GLY A 217 3.69 -3.88 -18.90
CA GLY A 217 4.69 -2.89 -19.29
C GLY A 217 4.21 -1.45 -19.44
N PHE A 218 2.95 -1.16 -19.09
CA PHE A 218 2.35 0.17 -19.21
C PHE A 218 2.65 1.10 -18.01
N LEU A 219 2.94 0.53 -16.83
CA LEU A 219 3.25 1.29 -15.61
C LEU A 219 4.65 0.91 -15.13
N GLY A 220 5.51 1.91 -14.92
CA GLY A 220 6.85 1.68 -14.38
C GLY A 220 6.82 1.16 -12.95
N ASN A 221 7.83 0.39 -12.54
CA ASN A 221 7.89 -0.29 -11.23
C ASN A 221 8.20 0.65 -10.05
N SER A 222 8.22 1.97 -10.27
CA SER A 222 8.50 2.96 -9.24
C SER A 222 7.88 4.30 -9.58
N ILE A 223 7.43 5.01 -8.56
CA ILE A 223 6.91 6.37 -8.65
C ILE A 223 7.97 7.28 -8.02
N ALA A 224 8.46 8.25 -8.79
CA ALA A 224 9.42 9.24 -8.33
C ALA A 224 8.90 10.66 -8.52
N VAL A 225 9.15 11.52 -7.54
CA VAL A 225 8.86 12.95 -7.57
C VAL A 225 10.15 13.70 -7.30
N LYS A 226 10.42 14.72 -8.10
CA LYS A 226 11.60 15.57 -7.98
C LYS A 226 11.20 17.03 -7.87
N THR A 227 11.92 17.80 -7.06
CA THR A 227 11.83 19.26 -7.02
C THR A 227 13.22 19.84 -6.80
N THR A 228 13.44 21.06 -7.28
CA THR A 228 14.67 21.81 -7.06
C THR A 228 14.33 23.11 -6.37
N VAL A 229 15.09 23.46 -5.33
CA VAL A 229 14.87 24.63 -4.49
C VAL A 229 16.15 25.44 -4.42
N SER A 230 16.05 26.74 -4.67
CA SER A 230 17.14 27.70 -4.43
C SER A 230 17.13 28.14 -2.97
N THR A 231 18.31 28.30 -2.38
CA THR A 231 18.43 28.97 -1.08
C THR A 231 18.32 30.48 -1.23
N PRO A 232 17.76 31.19 -0.23
CA PRO A 232 17.85 32.64 -0.15
C PRO A 232 19.29 33.12 0.07
#